data_AF-A0A143XHI0-F1
#
_entry.id   AF-A0A143XHI0-F1
#
_cell.length_a   1.000
_cell.length_b   1.000
_cell.length_c   1.000
_cell.angle_alpha   90.00
_cell.angle_beta   90.00
_cell.angle_gamma   90.00
#
_symmetry.space_group_name_H-M   'P 1'
#
loop_
_entity.id
_entity.type
_entity.pdbx_description
1 polymer ?
#
loop_
_entity_poly.entity_id
_entity_poly.type
_entity_poly.pdbx_seq_one_letter_code
_entity_poly.pdbx_strand_id
1 'polypeptide(L)'
;MKRSNEYYKKVMHTCLCQTVMFKKVSEDELLSILKGVVSILADRDNLTQTDKEACLMYFWQDYNKGLSVPMSDEYIRQTLIPAVLNHPNTDMAWAMTVVFTAGM
;
A
#
# COMPACT_ATOMS: atom_id res chain seq x y z
N MET A 1 8.42 -7.52 -16.02
CA MET A 1 9.77 -7.20 -15.53
C MET A 1 9.62 -6.34 -14.29
N LYS A 2 10.29 -6.68 -13.19
CA LYS A 2 10.21 -5.90 -11.95
C LYS A 2 10.70 -4.46 -12.18
N ARG A 3 9.89 -3.48 -11.75
CA ARG A 3 10.23 -2.05 -11.78
C ARG A 3 11.04 -1.64 -10.56
N SER A 4 11.56 -0.41 -10.56
CA SER A 4 12.45 0.10 -9.51
C SER A 4 11.71 0.32 -8.18
N ASN A 5 12.45 0.32 -7.07
CA ASN A 5 11.89 0.63 -5.75
C ASN A 5 11.27 2.04 -5.68
N GLU A 6 11.84 2.99 -6.42
CA GLU A 6 11.29 4.35 -6.52
C GLU A 6 9.90 4.38 -7.18
N TYR A 7 9.67 3.50 -8.16
CA TYR A 7 8.33 3.35 -8.73
C TYR A 7 7.33 2.87 -7.67
N TYR A 8 7.66 1.83 -6.90
CA TYR A 8 6.76 1.32 -5.87
C TYR A 8 6.50 2.33 -4.76
N LYS A 9 7.53 3.06 -4.32
CA LYS A 9 7.36 4.18 -3.38
C LYS A 9 6.38 5.23 -3.92
N LYS A 10 6.50 5.62 -5.20
CA LYS A 10 5.56 6.57 -5.85
C LYS A 10 4.12 6.04 -5.83
N VAL A 11 3.91 4.76 -6.13
CA VAL A 11 2.57 4.15 -6.10
C VAL A 11 1.99 4.18 -4.68
N MET A 12 2.76 3.77 -3.68
CA MET A 12 2.28 3.72 -2.31
C MET A 12 2.03 5.12 -1.73
N HIS A 13 2.88 6.10 -2.07
CA HIS A 13 2.63 7.50 -1.74
C HIS A 13 1.34 8.02 -2.40
N THR A 14 1.11 7.68 -3.68
CA THR A 14 -0.14 8.02 -4.38
C THR A 14 -1.35 7.41 -3.67
N CYS A 15 -1.25 6.15 -3.25
CA CYS A 15 -2.28 5.47 -2.46
C CYS A 15 -2.57 6.24 -1.16
N LEU A 16 -1.53 6.64 -0.42
CA LEU A 16 -1.65 7.40 0.83
C LEU A 16 -2.39 8.72 0.62
N CYS A 17 -1.99 9.50 -0.39
CA CYS A 17 -2.63 10.77 -0.72
C CYS A 17 -4.12 10.59 -1.02
N GLN A 18 -4.48 9.61 -1.87
CA GLN A 18 -5.87 9.40 -2.28
C GLN A 18 -6.76 8.84 -1.15
N THR A 19 -6.23 7.98 -0.29
CA THR A 19 -7.01 7.29 0.74
C THR A 19 -7.08 8.07 2.05
N VAL A 20 -5.93 8.54 2.55
CA VAL A 20 -5.82 9.14 3.90
C VAL A 20 -5.90 10.66 3.84
N MET A 21 -5.19 11.30 2.90
CA MET A 21 -5.09 12.76 2.90
C MET A 21 -6.33 13.43 2.29
N PHE A 22 -6.83 12.91 1.17
CA PHE A 22 -7.91 13.55 0.42
C PHE A 22 -9.29 12.98 0.72
N LYS A 23 -9.48 11.66 0.61
CA LYS A 23 -10.81 11.06 0.80
C LYS A 23 -11.13 10.74 2.26
N LYS A 24 -10.11 10.45 3.08
CA LYS A 24 -10.27 9.98 4.48
C LYS A 24 -11.17 8.75 4.57
N VAL A 25 -10.81 7.70 3.84
CA VAL A 25 -11.51 6.42 3.86
C VAL A 25 -11.45 5.76 5.24
N SER A 26 -12.39 4.86 5.52
CA SER A 26 -12.36 4.03 6.73
C SER A 26 -11.18 3.06 6.75
N GLU A 27 -10.88 2.47 7.91
CA GLU A 27 -9.81 1.49 8.05
C GLU A 27 -10.05 0.25 7.17
N ASP A 28 -11.27 -0.30 7.16
CA ASP A 28 -11.63 -1.45 6.32
C ASP A 28 -11.44 -1.17 4.82
N GLU A 29 -11.89 0.01 4.37
CA GLU A 29 -11.66 0.46 2.99
C GLU A 29 -10.16 0.59 2.68
N LEU A 30 -9.37 1.17 3.60
CA LEU A 30 -7.94 1.32 3.42
C LEU A 30 -7.23 -0.04 3.26
N LEU A 31 -7.54 -1.01 4.12
CA LEU A 31 -6.96 -2.35 4.07
C LEU A 31 -7.33 -3.05 2.74
N SER A 32 -8.60 -2.95 2.35
CA SER A 32 -9.11 -3.50 1.09
C SER A 32 -8.42 -2.90 -0.15
N ILE A 33 -8.19 -1.58 -0.17
CA ILE A 33 -7.51 -0.87 -1.26
C ILE A 33 -6.03 -1.22 -1.30
N LEU A 34 -5.32 -1.20 -0.16
CA LEU A 34 -3.90 -1.56 -0.09
C LEU A 34 -3.66 -2.99 -0.56
N LYS A 35 -4.52 -3.93 -0.17
CA LYS A 35 -4.47 -5.32 -0.65
C LYS A 35 -4.61 -5.38 -2.17
N GLY A 36 -5.53 -4.61 -2.74
CA GLY A 36 -5.73 -4.52 -4.18
C GLY A 36 -4.51 -3.97 -4.90
N VAL A 37 -3.93 -2.86 -4.41
CA VAL A 37 -2.77 -2.21 -5.03
C VAL A 37 -1.60 -3.18 -5.10
N VAL A 38 -1.30 -3.84 -3.99
CA VAL A 38 -0.17 -4.77 -3.91
C VAL A 38 -0.42 -6.05 -4.71
N SER A 39 -1.67 -6.50 -4.84
CA SER A 39 -2.03 -7.62 -5.72
C SER A 39 -1.80 -7.28 -7.20
N ILE A 40 -2.26 -6.10 -7.65
CA ILE A 40 -2.05 -5.64 -9.03
C ILE A 40 -0.55 -5.50 -9.34
N LEU A 41 0.22 -4.90 -8.44
CA LEU A 41 1.67 -4.77 -8.61
C LEU A 41 2.33 -6.15 -8.70
N ALA A 42 1.92 -7.09 -7.85
CA ALA A 42 2.48 -8.43 -7.86
C ALA A 42 2.20 -9.19 -9.13
N ASP A 43 0.97 -9.14 -9.65
CA ASP A 43 0.60 -9.81 -10.89
C ASP A 43 1.31 -9.18 -12.09
N ARG A 44 1.44 -7.86 -12.12
CA ARG A 44 2.05 -7.11 -13.23
C ARG A 44 3.56 -7.26 -13.29
N ASP A 45 4.22 -7.23 -12.14
CA ASP A 45 5.68 -7.15 -12.04
C ASP A 45 6.34 -8.46 -11.55
N ASN A 46 5.53 -9.52 -11.34
CA ASN A 46 5.93 -10.80 -10.75
C ASN A 46 6.57 -10.64 -9.37
N LEU A 47 5.92 -9.89 -8.47
CA LEU A 47 6.45 -9.62 -7.13
C LEU A 47 6.31 -10.81 -6.20
N THR A 48 7.38 -11.07 -5.45
CA THR A 48 7.40 -12.09 -4.39
C THR A 48 6.61 -11.64 -3.16
N GLN A 49 6.38 -12.54 -2.21
CA GLN A 49 5.77 -12.19 -0.94
C GLN A 49 6.57 -11.10 -0.20
N THR A 50 7.90 -11.21 -0.15
CA THR A 50 8.78 -10.20 0.45
C THR A 50 8.65 -8.83 -0.24
N ASP A 51 8.44 -8.82 -1.55
CA ASP A 51 8.25 -7.57 -2.31
C ASP A 51 6.90 -6.90 -1.98
N LYS A 52 5.85 -7.70 -1.79
CA LYS A 52 4.54 -7.21 -1.35
C LYS A 52 4.64 -6.53 0.02
N GLU A 53 5.32 -7.18 0.96
CA GLU A 53 5.57 -6.64 2.30
C GLU A 53 6.42 -5.36 2.25
N ALA A 54 7.43 -5.32 1.38
CA ALA A 54 8.23 -4.12 1.17
C ALA A 54 7.41 -2.95 0.62
N CYS A 55 6.48 -3.20 -0.31
CA CYS A 55 5.55 -2.17 -0.80
C CYS A 55 4.69 -1.62 0.34
N LEU A 56 4.08 -2.48 1.14
CA LEU A 56 3.29 -2.05 2.30
C LEU A 56 4.12 -1.29 3.32
N MET A 57 5.37 -1.70 3.54
CA MET A 57 6.29 -0.97 4.39
C MET A 57 6.51 0.47 3.89
N TYR A 58 6.67 0.69 2.57
CA TYR A 58 6.80 2.04 2.03
C TYR A 58 5.58 2.92 2.34
N PHE A 59 4.37 2.36 2.28
CA PHE A 59 3.15 3.10 2.66
C PHE A 59 3.19 3.53 4.12
N TRP A 60 3.44 2.59 5.04
CA TRP A 60 3.39 2.87 6.47
C TRP A 60 4.54 3.77 6.94
N GLN A 61 5.72 3.66 6.33
CA GLN A 61 6.83 4.59 6.58
C GLN A 61 6.49 6.01 6.14
N ASP A 62 5.75 6.17 5.05
CA ASP A 62 5.33 7.49 4.58
C ASP A 62 4.17 8.06 5.42
N TYR A 63 3.23 7.20 5.83
CA TYR A 63 2.19 7.53 6.81
C TYR A 63 2.80 8.01 8.14
N ASN A 64 3.82 7.32 8.63
CA ASN A 64 4.53 7.66 9.87
C ASN A 64 5.11 9.08 9.88
N LYS A 65 5.47 9.65 8.72
CA LYS A 65 5.97 11.03 8.63
C LYS A 65 4.90 12.07 9.02
N GLY A 66 3.62 11.71 8.94
CA GLY A 66 2.50 12.54 9.36
C GLY A 66 2.10 12.39 10.83
N LEU A 67 2.71 11.47 11.57
CA LEU A 67 2.39 11.21 12.97
C LEU A 67 3.28 12.00 13.93
N SER A 68 2.70 12.46 15.04
CA SER A 68 3.48 13.05 16.14
C SER A 68 4.35 12.01 16.85
N VAL A 69 3.86 10.77 16.95
CA VAL A 69 4.60 9.61 17.45
C VAL A 69 4.54 8.52 16.39
N PRO A 70 5.65 8.27 15.67
CA PRO A 70 5.69 7.22 14.65
C PRO A 70 5.45 5.82 15.23
N MET A 71 4.76 4.98 14.47
CA MET A 71 4.63 3.55 14.78
C MET A 71 5.98 2.84 14.58
N SER A 72 6.27 1.82 15.38
CA SER A 72 7.50 1.04 15.21
C SER A 72 7.44 0.14 13.98
N ASP A 73 8.60 -0.08 13.34
CA ASP A 73 8.73 -1.03 12.22
C ASP A 73 8.26 -2.45 12.62
N GLU A 74 8.50 -2.85 13.87
CA GLU A 74 8.06 -4.14 14.40
C GLU A 74 6.53 -4.25 14.40
N TYR A 75 5.83 -3.22 14.88
CA TYR A 75 4.37 -3.18 14.89
C TYR A 75 3.81 -3.23 13.46
N ILE A 76 4.41 -2.47 12.54
CA ILE A 76 4.00 -2.46 11.13
C ILE A 76 4.14 -3.86 10.52
N ARG A 77 5.29 -4.53 10.73
CA ARG A 77 5.57 -5.87 10.18
C ARG A 77 4.68 -6.95 10.77
N GLN A 78 4.48 -6.93 12.10
CA GLN A 78 3.78 -8.01 12.79
C GLN A 78 2.25 -7.84 12.77
N THR A 79 1.76 -6.61 12.61
CA THR A 79 0.32 -6.31 12.75
C THR A 79 -0.27 -5.77 11.44
N LEU A 80 0.20 -4.62 10.97
CA LEU A 80 -0.45 -3.89 9.87
C LEU A 80 -0.28 -4.58 8.52
N ILE A 81 0.92 -5.08 8.22
CA ILE A 81 1.18 -5.81 6.96
C ILE A 81 0.31 -7.08 6.88
N PRO A 82 0.29 -7.95 7.90
CA PRO A 82 -0.62 -9.11 7.93
C PRO A 82 -2.10 -8.72 7.83
N ALA A 83 -2.52 -7.64 8.48
CA ALA A 83 -3.91 -7.16 8.41
C ALA A 83 -4.33 -6.82 6.96
N VAL A 84 -3.45 -6.16 6.20
CA VAL A 84 -3.71 -5.88 4.78
C VAL A 84 -3.74 -7.18 3.95
N LEU A 85 -2.72 -8.03 4.06
CA LEU A 85 -2.58 -9.20 3.20
C LEU A 85 -3.70 -10.23 3.41
N ASN A 86 -4.13 -10.39 4.66
CA ASN A 86 -5.17 -11.34 5.05
C ASN A 86 -6.59 -10.74 5.01
N HIS A 87 -6.74 -9.47 4.61
CA HIS A 87 -8.05 -8.81 4.56
C HIS A 87 -9.04 -9.59 3.68
N PRO A 88 -10.30 -9.85 4.11
CA PRO A 88 -11.22 -10.70 3.36
C PRO A 88 -11.65 -10.09 2.03
N ASN A 89 -11.66 -8.76 1.95
CA ASN A 89 -12.10 -8.01 0.79
C ASN A 89 -10.91 -7.35 0.07
N THR A 90 -11.08 -7.14 -1.23
CA THR A 90 -10.10 -6.46 -2.09
C THR A 90 -10.82 -5.49 -3.02
N ASP A 91 -10.53 -4.19 -2.91
CA ASP A 91 -11.09 -3.18 -3.80
C ASP A 91 -10.18 -3.00 -5.03
N MET A 92 -10.46 -3.79 -6.07
CA MET A 92 -9.67 -3.77 -7.31
C MET A 92 -9.91 -2.51 -8.14
N ALA A 93 -11.10 -1.89 -8.05
CA ALA A 93 -11.43 -0.71 -8.85
C ALA A 93 -10.62 0.51 -8.39
N TRP A 94 -10.57 0.71 -7.07
CA TRP A 94 -9.74 1.75 -6.48
C TRP A 94 -8.24 1.45 -6.65
N ALA A 95 -7.84 0.21 -6.44
CA ALA A 95 -6.45 -0.18 -6.61
C ALA A 95 -5.92 0.07 -8.04
N MET A 96 -6.72 -0.23 -9.07
CA MET A 96 -6.37 0.11 -10.45
C MET A 96 -6.20 1.62 -10.63
N THR A 97 -7.13 2.42 -10.10
CA THR A 97 -7.07 3.88 -10.18
C THR A 97 -5.75 4.42 -9.60
N VAL A 98 -5.34 3.94 -8.42
CA VAL A 98 -4.06 4.29 -7.78
C VAL A 98 -2.87 3.92 -8.68
N VAL A 99 -2.80 2.67 -9.14
CA VAL A 99 -1.66 2.16 -9.92
C VAL A 99 -1.51 2.87 -11.27
N PHE A 100 -2.63 3.16 -11.95
CA PHE A 100 -2.62 3.93 -13.19
C PHE A 100 -2.22 5.39 -12.95
N THR A 101 -2.74 6.04 -11.91
CA THR A 101 -2.40 7.43 -11.58
C THR A 101 -0.90 7.58 -11.31
N ALA A 102 -0.31 6.65 -10.57
CA ALA A 102 1.12 6.66 -10.28
C ALA A 102 2.01 6.32 -11.49
N GLY A 103 1.44 5.65 -12.50
CA GLY A 103 2.14 5.26 -13.74
C GLY A 103 2.18 6.35 -14.81
N MET A 104 1.34 7.40 -14.68
CA MET A 104 1.46 8.65 -15.44
C MET A 104 2.61 9.51 -14.89
#